data_AF-A0A0V0YNA7-F1
#
_entry.id   AF-A0A0V0YNA7-F1
#
_cell.length_a   1.000
_cell.length_b   1.000
_cell.length_c   1.000
_cell.angle_alpha   90.00
_cell.angle_beta   90.00
_cell.angle_gamma   90.00
#
_symmetry.space_group_name_H-M   'P 1'
#
loop_
_entity.id
_entity.type
_entity.pdbx_description
1 polymer ?
#
loop_
_entity_poly.entity_id
_entity_poly.type
_entity_poly.pdbx_seq_one_letter_code
_entity_poly.pdbx_strand_id
1 'polypeptide(L)'
;MPMETAVKGIKKAGKLQKAVKSIDQKESFNSYIYKVLKQVHPFTSISSKAMSTINSYVNDIFDCIADESSYLAHYNHRNTISL
;
A
#
# COMPACT_ATOMS: atom_id res chain seq x y z
N MET A 1 -16.82 -38.90 10.48
CA MET A 1 -18.19 -38.58 10.90
C MET A 1 -18.36 -37.07 10.85
N PRO A 2 -19.39 -36.53 10.17
CA PRO A 2 -19.72 -35.10 10.22
C PRO A 2 -20.47 -34.78 11.53
N MET A 3 -20.31 -33.57 12.07
CA MET A 3 -21.19 -33.06 13.13
C MET A 3 -21.84 -31.75 12.70
N GLU A 4 -23.16 -31.75 12.80
CA GLU A 4 -24.11 -30.73 12.34
C GLU A 4 -24.54 -29.83 13.51
N THR A 5 -24.66 -28.53 13.22
CA THR A 5 -25.49 -27.44 13.81
C THR A 5 -25.77 -27.32 15.32
N ALA A 6 -25.62 -26.09 15.83
CA ALA A 6 -26.58 -25.50 16.78
C ALA A 6 -26.53 -23.95 16.77
N VAL A 7 -27.69 -23.32 16.52
CA VAL A 7 -27.96 -21.88 16.46
C VAL A 7 -28.47 -21.39 17.82
N LYS A 8 -28.00 -20.23 18.33
CA LYS A 8 -28.86 -19.29 19.12
C LYS A 8 -28.21 -17.94 19.44
N GLY A 9 -28.95 -16.85 19.18
CA GLY A 9 -28.86 -15.61 19.98
C GLY A 9 -28.92 -14.30 19.20
N ILE A 10 -30.12 -13.70 19.07
CA ILE A 10 -30.36 -12.37 18.49
C ILE A 10 -30.52 -11.33 19.61
N LYS A 11 -30.05 -10.09 19.34
CA LYS A 11 -30.53 -8.74 19.78
C LYS A 11 -29.70 -8.01 20.85
N LYS A 12 -29.07 -6.89 20.45
CA LYS A 12 -29.56 -5.52 20.73
C LYS A 12 -28.73 -4.43 20.03
N ALA A 13 -29.45 -3.41 19.57
CA ALA A 13 -28.95 -2.24 18.86
C ALA A 13 -28.19 -1.27 19.78
N GLY A 14 -27.14 -0.65 19.25
CA GLY A 14 -26.46 0.51 19.83
C GLY A 14 -25.77 1.30 18.73
N LYS A 15 -26.24 2.52 18.48
CA LYS A 15 -25.64 3.51 17.58
C LYS A 15 -24.17 3.73 17.95
N LEU A 16 -23.26 3.47 17.03
CA LEU A 16 -22.12 4.34 16.80
C LEU A 16 -22.02 4.56 15.29
N GLN A 17 -22.46 5.74 14.86
CA GLN A 17 -21.96 6.34 13.64
C GLN A 17 -20.45 6.45 13.82
N LYS A 18 -19.73 5.43 13.36
CA LYS A 18 -18.29 5.46 13.27
C LYS A 18 -18.03 6.52 12.21
N ALA A 19 -17.72 7.73 12.69
CA ALA A 19 -17.24 8.83 11.87
C ALA A 19 -16.31 8.21 10.84
N VAL A 20 -16.71 8.26 9.57
CA VAL A 20 -15.82 7.99 8.45
C VAL A 20 -14.86 9.16 8.49
N LYS A 21 -13.86 9.05 9.39
CA LYS A 21 -12.60 9.76 9.25
C LYS A 21 -12.18 9.36 7.86
N SER A 22 -12.29 10.29 6.93
CA SER A 22 -11.60 10.25 5.65
C SER A 22 -10.15 9.95 6.02
N ILE A 23 -9.79 8.67 5.95
CA ILE A 23 -8.42 8.24 6.06
C ILE A 23 -7.82 8.88 4.82
N ASP A 24 -7.07 9.95 5.04
CA ASP A 24 -6.16 10.50 4.05
C ASP A 24 -5.42 9.29 3.48
N GLN A 25 -5.81 8.88 2.28
CA GLN A 25 -5.40 7.61 1.74
C GLN A 25 -3.93 7.80 1.38
N LYS A 26 -3.07 7.46 2.35
CA LYS A 26 -1.63 7.60 2.21
C LYS A 26 -1.24 6.71 1.04
N GLU A 27 -0.99 7.33 -0.11
CA GLU A 27 -0.56 6.62 -1.30
C GLU A 27 0.68 5.80 -0.92
N SER A 28 0.61 4.50 -1.17
CA SER A 28 1.61 3.55 -0.72
C SER A 28 1.80 2.47 -1.76
N PHE A 29 3.03 2.01 -1.88
CA PHE A 29 3.43 0.98 -2.84
C PHE A 29 3.10 -0.44 -2.35
N ASN A 30 2.43 -0.59 -1.21
CA ASN A 30 2.18 -1.86 -0.53
C ASN A 30 1.54 -2.94 -1.44
N SER A 31 0.56 -2.54 -2.26
CA SER A 31 -0.10 -3.46 -3.20
C SER A 31 0.87 -4.00 -4.25
N TYR A 32 1.72 -3.13 -4.79
CA TYR A 32 2.72 -3.48 -5.80
C TYR A 32 3.83 -4.35 -5.21
N ILE A 33 4.34 -3.97 -4.03
CA ILE A 33 5.33 -4.76 -3.29
C ILE A 33 4.81 -6.18 -3.06
N TYR A 34 3.55 -6.32 -2.64
CA TYR A 34 2.93 -7.63 -2.43
C TYR A 34 2.76 -8.43 -3.72
N LYS A 35 2.32 -7.79 -4.82
CA LYS A 35 2.18 -8.44 -6.12
C LYS A 35 3.52 -8.98 -6.63
N VAL A 36 4.56 -8.16 -6.59
CA VAL A 36 5.91 -8.57 -7.02
C VAL A 36 6.43 -9.69 -6.13
N LEU A 37 6.29 -9.58 -4.80
CA LEU A 37 6.70 -10.64 -3.87
C LEU A 37 6.04 -11.98 -4.19
N LYS A 38 4.75 -11.99 -4.52
CA LYS A 38 4.04 -13.23 -4.87
C LYS A 38 4.40 -13.80 -6.23
N GLN A 39 4.88 -12.97 -7.16
CA GLN A 39 5.42 -13.44 -8.44
C GLN A 39 6.73 -14.21 -8.28
N VAL A 40 7.63 -13.74 -7.39
CA VAL A 40 8.92 -14.42 -7.12
C VAL A 40 8.82 -15.51 -6.04
N HIS A 41 7.99 -15.32 -5.02
CA HIS A 41 7.84 -16.24 -3.89
C HIS A 41 6.37 -16.42 -3.48
N PRO A 42 5.64 -17.36 -4.11
CA PRO A 42 4.20 -17.55 -3.90
C PRO A 42 3.80 -17.86 -2.45
N PHE A 43 4.64 -18.61 -1.72
CA PHE A 43 4.35 -19.08 -0.36
C PHE A 43 4.90 -18.18 0.75
N THR A 44 5.72 -17.18 0.41
CA THR A 44 6.34 -16.30 1.39
C THR A 44 5.39 -15.16 1.79
N SER A 45 5.32 -14.86 3.08
CA SER A 45 4.64 -13.69 3.63
C SER A 45 5.65 -12.65 4.09
N ILE A 46 5.27 -11.37 4.05
CA ILE A 46 6.08 -10.26 4.52
C ILE A 46 5.49 -9.66 5.79
N SER A 47 6.34 -9.29 6.75
CA SER A 47 5.90 -8.61 7.96
C SER A 47 5.53 -7.16 7.70
N SER A 48 4.69 -6.56 8.55
CA SER A 48 4.29 -5.14 8.43
C SER A 48 5.49 -4.20 8.55
N LYS A 49 6.48 -4.53 9.39
CA LYS A 49 7.71 -3.75 9.53
C LYS A 49 8.55 -3.78 8.26
N ALA A 50 8.75 -4.97 7.68
CA ALA A 50 9.48 -5.11 6.42
C ALA A 50 8.74 -4.40 5.27
N MET A 51 7.41 -4.52 5.21
CA MET A 51 6.58 -3.79 4.25
C MET A 51 6.81 -2.27 4.35
N SER A 52 6.82 -1.72 5.56
CA SER A 52 7.04 -0.28 5.74
C SER A 52 8.44 0.14 5.31
N THR A 53 9.48 -0.66 5.59
CA THR A 53 10.86 -0.38 5.16
C THR A 53 10.97 -0.40 3.64
N ILE A 54 10.38 -1.39 2.97
CA ILE A 54 10.40 -1.48 1.51
C ILE A 54 9.61 -0.32 0.90
N ASN A 55 8.46 0.05 1.46
CA ASN A 55 7.70 1.19 0.99
C ASN A 55 8.53 2.49 1.06
N SER A 56 9.23 2.74 2.17
CA SER A 56 10.13 3.90 2.28
C SER A 56 11.29 3.83 1.29
N TYR A 57 11.87 2.65 1.07
CA TYR A 57 12.94 2.46 0.08
C TYR A 57 12.49 2.78 -1.35
N VAL A 58 11.27 2.39 -1.72
CA VAL A 58 10.71 2.74 -3.05
C VAL A 58 10.53 4.24 -3.19
N ASN A 59 10.10 4.95 -2.14
CA ASN A 59 9.97 6.40 -2.17
C ASN A 59 11.34 7.08 -2.30
N ASP A 60 12.35 6.62 -1.58
CA ASP A 60 13.72 7.17 -1.64
C ASP A 60 14.32 7.06 -3.06
N ILE A 61 14.13 5.92 -3.72
CA ILE A 61 14.53 5.76 -5.13
C ILE A 61 13.70 6.66 -6.05
N PHE A 62 12.40 6.75 -5.82
CA PHE A 62 11.51 7.58 -6.64
C PHE A 62 11.92 9.05 -6.58
N ASP A 63 12.20 9.57 -5.37
CA ASP A 63 12.64 10.94 -5.16
C ASP A 63 14.00 11.19 -5.82
N CYS A 64 14.94 10.25 -5.70
CA CYS A 64 16.23 10.32 -6.39
C CYS A 64 16.07 10.41 -7.93
N ILE A 65 15.20 9.59 -8.52
CA ILE A 65 14.94 9.61 -9.96
C ILE A 65 14.22 10.91 -10.36
N ALA A 66 13.25 11.36 -9.57
CA ALA A 66 12.50 12.59 -9.84
C ALA A 66 13.41 13.82 -9.82
N ASP A 67 14.33 13.90 -8.84
CA ASP A 67 15.29 14.98 -8.71
C ASP A 67 16.28 15.01 -9.88
N GLU A 68 16.85 13.87 -10.24
CA GLU A 68 17.77 13.77 -11.38
C GLU A 68 17.05 14.11 -12.70
N SER A 69 15.82 13.64 -12.86
CA SER A 69 15.00 13.93 -14.05
C SER A 69 14.63 15.40 -14.15
N SER A 70 14.31 16.03 -13.02
CA SER A 70 14.07 17.47 -12.92
C SER A 70 15.33 18.26 -13.29
N TYR A 71 16.48 17.86 -12.75
CA TYR A 71 17.77 18.46 -13.07
C TYR A 71 18.07 18.40 -14.57
N LEU A 72 17.87 17.24 -15.21
CA LEU A 72 18.05 17.06 -16.65
C LEU A 72 17.06 17.88 -17.48
N ALA A 73 15.79 17.98 -17.07
CA ALA A 73 14.80 18.79 -17.77
C ALA A 73 15.17 20.28 -17.72
N HIS A 74 15.58 20.77 -16.56
CA HIS A 74 16.06 22.14 -16.37
C HIS A 74 17.32 22.43 -17.18
N TYR A 75 18.27 21.49 -17.23
CA TYR A 75 19.48 21.62 -18.05
C TYR A 75 19.15 21.79 -19.54
N ASN A 76 18.10 21.10 -20.02
CA ASN A 76 17.66 21.17 -21.42
C ASN A 76 16.64 22.30 -21.69
N HIS A 77 16.41 23.20 -20.74
CA HIS A 77 15.38 24.27 -20.81
C HIS A 77 13.98 23.74 -21.13
N ARG A 78 13.66 22.54 -20.65
CA ARG A 78 12.34 21.93 -20.79
C ARG A 78 11.59 22.00 -19.46
N ASN A 79 10.33 22.38 -19.53
CA ASN A 79 9.43 22.47 -18.36
C ASN A 79 8.70 21.14 -18.10
N THR A 80 9.04 20.08 -18.83
CA THR A 80 8.34 18.79 -18.76
C THR A 80 9.35 17.65 -18.72
N ILE A 81 9.26 16.81 -17.69
CA ILE A 81 9.98 15.55 -17.60
C ILE A 81 9.30 14.58 -18.56
N SER A 82 10.04 14.12 -19.57
CA SER A 82 9.53 13.13 -20.53
C SER A 82 9.69 11.72 -19.96
N LEU A 83 8.77 10.83 -20.31
CA LEU A 83 8.82 9.39 -20.00
C LEU A 83 9.84 8.66 -20.88
#